data_AF-A0A935BPW5-F1
#
_entry.id   AF-A0A935BPW5-F1
#
_cell.length_a   1.000
_cell.length_b   1.000
_cell.length_c   1.000
_cell.angle_alpha   90.00
_cell.angle_beta   90.00
_cell.angle_gamma   90.00
#
_symmetry.space_group_name_H-M   'P 1'
#
loop_
_entity.id
_entity.type
_entity.pdbx_description
1 polymer ?
#
loop_
_entity_poly.entity_id
_entity_poly.type
_entity_poly.pdbx_seq_one_letter_code
_entity_poly.pdbx_strand_id
1 'polypeptide(L)'
;MEYGIGLYQRLRMPLTSQTLRALSAALSTMGQVPLNPPDVAGYPEGLEWAGTSNLLSRYNGAYTVAYTLSSTQVSQLLASIDVSRAETLLDGLLYQLGPIELGDASHAALLAYLQSGGYSGRNTARVHTKARGALHLIAATPEYQLN
;
A
#
# COMPACT_ATOMS: atom_id res chain seq x y z
N MET A 1 -8.39 -2.93 -11.74
CA MET A 1 -9.03 -1.98 -10.79
C MET A 1 -8.81 -2.38 -9.34
N GLU A 2 -8.69 -3.69 -9.08
CA GLU A 2 -8.56 -4.29 -7.75
C GLU A 2 -7.40 -3.73 -6.92
N TYR A 3 -6.20 -3.57 -7.49
CA TYR A 3 -5.04 -3.02 -6.76
C TYR A 3 -5.32 -1.67 -6.08
N GLY A 4 -5.78 -0.68 -6.86
CA GLY A 4 -5.96 0.69 -6.37
C GLY A 4 -7.13 0.78 -5.39
N ILE A 5 -8.26 0.15 -5.72
CA ILE A 5 -9.45 0.16 -4.87
C ILE A 5 -9.20 -0.64 -3.59
N GLY A 6 -8.58 -1.81 -3.70
CA GLY A 6 -8.25 -2.68 -2.57
C GLY A 6 -7.31 -2.00 -1.58
N LEU A 7 -6.28 -1.30 -2.05
CA LEU A 7 -5.37 -0.55 -1.17
C LEU A 7 -6.12 0.53 -0.37
N TYR A 8 -6.98 1.31 -1.02
CA TYR A 8 -7.79 2.34 -0.36
C TYR A 8 -8.79 1.74 0.65
N GLN A 9 -9.41 0.61 0.31
CA GLN A 9 -10.36 -0.09 1.19
C GLN A 9 -9.67 -0.71 2.42
N ARG A 10 -8.54 -1.39 2.22
CA ARG A 10 -7.76 -2.03 3.29
C ARG A 10 -7.22 -1.02 4.29
N LEU A 11 -6.79 0.15 3.80
CA LEU A 11 -6.36 1.26 4.65
C LEU A 11 -7.53 2.08 5.24
N ARG A 12 -8.78 1.64 5.00
CA ARG A 12 -10.01 2.29 5.47
C ARG A 12 -10.01 3.80 5.23
N MET A 13 -9.53 4.22 4.06
CA MET A 13 -9.47 5.63 3.73
C MET A 13 -10.91 6.18 3.61
N PRO A 14 -11.20 7.34 4.23
CA PRO A 14 -12.54 7.91 4.16
C PRO A 14 -12.88 8.28 2.72
N LEU A 15 -14.06 7.90 2.23
CA LEU A 15 -14.54 8.20 0.88
C LEU A 15 -15.05 9.64 0.79
N THR A 16 -14.13 10.59 0.80
CA THR A 16 -14.38 12.02 0.56
C THR A 16 -14.25 12.36 -0.92
N SER A 17 -14.80 13.50 -1.35
CA SER A 17 -14.62 14.00 -2.72
C SER A 17 -13.14 14.16 -3.11
N GLN A 18 -12.28 14.53 -2.16
CA GLN A 18 -10.84 14.68 -2.39
C GLN A 18 -10.17 13.32 -2.62
N THR A 19 -10.44 12.34 -1.76
CA THR A 19 -9.88 10.99 -1.89
C THR A 19 -10.40 10.27 -3.12
N LEU A 20 -11.67 10.49 -3.49
CA LEU A 20 -12.25 9.92 -4.71
C LEU A 20 -11.61 10.52 -5.97
N ARG A 21 -11.33 11.83 -5.98
CA ARG A 21 -10.57 12.48 -7.06
C ARG A 21 -9.14 11.94 -7.16
N ALA A 22 -8.46 11.78 -6.02
CA ALA A 22 -7.10 11.22 -5.99
C ALA A 22 -7.08 9.77 -6.50
N LEU A 23 -8.04 8.94 -6.06
CA LEU A 23 -8.21 7.57 -6.54
C LEU A 23 -8.51 7.54 -8.04
N SER A 24 -9.46 8.35 -8.51
CA SER A 24 -9.81 8.44 -9.94
C SER A 24 -8.62 8.89 -10.80
N ALA A 25 -7.84 9.87 -10.33
CA ALA A 25 -6.62 10.30 -11.01
C ALA A 25 -5.58 9.18 -11.07
N ALA A 26 -5.34 8.49 -9.95
CA ALA A 26 -4.42 7.35 -9.90
C ALA A 26 -4.86 6.24 -10.87
N LEU A 27 -6.14 5.84 -10.84
CA LEU A 27 -6.67 4.83 -11.76
C LEU A 27 -6.56 5.27 -13.23
N SER A 28 -6.82 6.54 -13.53
CA SER A 28 -6.69 7.10 -14.87
C SER A 28 -5.25 7.03 -15.40
N THR A 29 -4.24 7.30 -14.56
CA THR A 29 -2.81 7.15 -14.95
C THR A 29 -2.41 5.70 -15.24
N MET A 30 -3.25 4.74 -14.87
CA MET A 30 -3.04 3.32 -15.15
C MET A 30 -3.97 2.79 -16.25
N GLY A 31 -4.64 3.69 -16.99
CA GLY A 31 -5.59 3.34 -18.05
C GLY A 31 -6.94 2.83 -17.55
N GLN A 32 -7.23 2.94 -16.26
CA GLN A 32 -8.46 2.46 -15.63
C GLN A 32 -9.42 3.61 -15.31
N VAL A 33 -9.81 4.39 -16.33
CA VAL A 33 -10.68 5.55 -16.17
C VAL A 33 -12.08 5.10 -15.72
N PRO A 34 -12.58 5.40 -14.51
CA PRO A 34 -13.83 4.86 -14.01
C PRO A 34 -15.02 5.06 -14.97
N LEU A 35 -15.82 4.01 -15.15
CA LEU A 35 -17.01 3.99 -16.02
C LEU A 35 -16.74 4.21 -17.52
N ASN A 36 -15.48 4.03 -17.95
CA ASN A 36 -15.07 4.19 -19.34
C ASN A 36 -14.06 3.08 -19.73
N PRO A 37 -14.51 1.82 -19.87
CA PRO A 37 -13.63 0.73 -20.28
C PRO A 37 -13.15 0.92 -21.73
N PRO A 38 -11.95 0.42 -22.07
CA PRO A 38 -11.39 0.56 -23.41
C PRO A 38 -12.20 -0.19 -24.49
N ASP A 39 -12.82 -1.31 -24.14
CA ASP A 39 -13.66 -2.12 -25.04
C ASP A 39 -14.73 -2.92 -24.25
N VAL A 40 -15.44 -3.81 -24.95
CA VAL A 40 -16.47 -4.70 -24.38
C VAL A 40 -15.92 -5.78 -23.45
N ALA A 41 -14.62 -6.08 -23.51
CA ALA A 41 -13.96 -7.02 -22.61
C ALA A 41 -13.68 -6.40 -21.23
N GLY A 42 -13.70 -5.06 -21.14
CA GLY A 42 -13.55 -4.33 -19.88
C GLY A 42 -12.12 -3.84 -19.66
N TYR A 43 -11.69 -3.70 -18.40
CA TYR A 43 -10.31 -3.32 -18.12
C TYR A 43 -9.41 -4.53 -18.12
N PRO A 44 -8.17 -4.42 -18.61
CA PRO A 44 -7.17 -5.46 -18.45
C PRO A 44 -6.93 -5.76 -16.96
N GLU A 45 -6.88 -7.06 -16.64
CA GLU A 45 -6.62 -7.57 -15.29
C GLU A 45 -5.33 -8.40 -15.25
N GLY A 46 -4.87 -8.73 -14.04
CA GLY A 46 -3.70 -9.60 -13.83
C GLY A 46 -2.42 -9.15 -14.55
N LEU A 47 -1.68 -10.13 -15.08
CA LEU A 47 -0.38 -9.95 -15.75
C LEU A 47 -0.48 -9.24 -17.11
N GLU A 48 -1.60 -9.35 -17.83
CA GLU A 48 -1.81 -8.63 -19.08
C GLU A 48 -1.83 -7.12 -18.87
N TRP A 49 -2.21 -6.68 -17.67
CA TRP A 49 -2.18 -5.28 -17.27
C TRP A 49 -0.85 -4.84 -16.64
N ALA A 50 0.03 -5.77 -16.26
CA ALA A 50 1.31 -5.49 -15.57
C ALA A 50 2.43 -5.00 -16.49
N GLY A 51 2.09 -4.25 -17.56
CA GLY A 51 3.08 -3.54 -18.37
C GLY A 51 3.89 -2.55 -17.53
N THR A 52 5.13 -2.27 -17.93
CA THR A 52 6.11 -1.47 -17.16
C THR A 52 5.58 -0.07 -16.78
N SER A 53 4.79 0.55 -17.65
CA SER A 53 4.15 1.85 -17.39
C SER A 53 3.11 1.78 -16.27
N ASN A 54 2.31 0.71 -16.25
CA ASN A 54 1.27 0.53 -15.23
C ASN A 54 1.89 0.18 -13.88
N LEU A 55 2.94 -0.64 -13.86
CA LEU A 55 3.70 -0.91 -12.63
C LEU A 55 4.27 0.38 -12.03
N LEU A 56 4.88 1.25 -12.84
CA LEU A 56 5.36 2.55 -12.38
C LEU A 56 4.24 3.42 -11.79
N SER A 57 3.09 3.50 -12.47
CA SER A 57 1.92 4.21 -11.96
C SER A 57 1.41 3.63 -10.63
N ARG A 58 1.42 2.30 -10.46
CA ARG A 58 1.03 1.63 -9.21
C ARG A 58 2.00 1.91 -8.07
N TYR A 59 3.30 1.95 -8.32
CA TYR A 59 4.31 2.37 -7.34
C TYR A 59 4.06 3.80 -6.87
N ASN A 60 3.83 4.71 -7.81
CA ASN A 60 3.52 6.11 -7.49
C ASN A 60 2.21 6.23 -6.71
N GLY A 61 1.18 5.47 -7.08
CA GLY A 61 -0.09 5.41 -6.35
C GLY A 61 0.09 4.92 -4.91
N ALA A 62 0.86 3.85 -4.70
CA ALA A 62 1.19 3.36 -3.36
C ALA A 62 1.91 4.41 -2.52
N TYR A 63 2.87 5.13 -3.12
CA TYR A 63 3.56 6.23 -2.48
C TYR A 63 2.57 7.33 -2.07
N THR A 64 1.74 7.80 -3.00
CA THR A 64 0.74 8.83 -2.71
C THR A 64 -0.17 8.41 -1.55
N VAL A 65 -0.68 7.18 -1.56
CA VAL A 65 -1.55 6.67 -0.51
C VAL A 65 -0.84 6.65 0.84
N ALA A 66 0.32 6.01 0.92
CA ALA A 66 1.06 5.85 2.17
C ALA A 66 1.45 7.20 2.81
N TYR A 67 1.81 8.19 1.99
CA TYR A 67 2.27 9.49 2.46
C TYR A 67 1.15 10.53 2.61
N THR A 68 -0.04 10.30 2.05
CA THR A 68 -1.22 11.15 2.28
C THR A 68 -1.92 10.82 3.60
N LEU A 69 -1.68 9.64 4.18
CA LEU A 69 -2.22 9.28 5.49
C LEU A 69 -1.79 10.31 6.55
N SER A 70 -2.77 10.93 7.21
CA SER A 70 -2.55 11.79 8.37
C SER A 70 -1.95 10.99 9.54
N SER A 71 -1.31 11.67 10.49
CA SER A 71 -0.79 11.01 11.69
C SER A 71 -1.89 10.28 12.47
N THR A 72 -3.09 10.85 12.55
CA THR A 72 -4.24 10.20 13.20
C THR A 72 -4.62 8.89 12.51
N GLN A 73 -4.67 8.87 11.18
CA GLN A 73 -4.99 7.65 10.43
C GLN A 73 -3.91 6.57 10.60
N VAL A 74 -2.64 6.96 10.63
CA VAL A 74 -1.55 6.01 10.91
C VAL A 74 -1.66 5.47 12.34
N SER A 75 -1.95 6.31 13.34
CA SER A 75 -2.18 5.83 14.70
C SER A 75 -3.38 4.86 14.78
N GLN A 76 -4.46 5.13 14.05
CA GLN A 76 -5.63 4.24 13.99
C GLN A 76 -5.29 2.88 13.36
N LEU A 77 -4.54 2.88 12.26
CA LEU A 77 -4.04 1.66 11.62
C LEU A 77 -3.18 0.83 12.58
N LEU A 78 -2.29 1.49 13.31
CA LEU A 78 -1.36 0.86 14.24
C LEU A 78 -1.99 0.49 15.59
N ALA A 79 -3.21 0.94 15.89
CA ALA A 79 -3.83 0.75 17.21
C ALA A 79 -4.03 -0.73 17.60
N SER A 80 -4.09 -1.62 16.62
CA SER A 80 -4.24 -3.07 16.82
C SER A 80 -2.93 -3.85 16.63
N ILE A 81 -1.81 -3.15 16.38
CA ILE A 81 -0.52 -3.76 16.04
C ILE A 81 0.45 -3.54 17.20
N ASP A 82 1.16 -4.60 17.59
CA ASP A 82 2.30 -4.45 18.49
C ASP A 82 3.47 -3.78 17.76
N VAL A 83 3.65 -2.49 18.02
CA VAL A 83 4.73 -1.68 17.43
C VAL A 83 6.05 -1.78 18.19
N SER A 84 6.15 -2.62 19.23
CA SER A 84 7.35 -2.69 20.08
C SER A 84 8.58 -3.16 19.30
N ARG A 85 8.40 -4.06 18.34
CA ARG A 85 9.45 -4.66 17.52
C ARG A 85 9.15 -4.52 16.02
N ALA A 86 10.21 -4.60 15.21
CA ALA A 86 10.10 -4.49 13.76
C ALA A 86 9.31 -5.66 13.16
N GLU A 87 9.49 -6.87 13.70
CA GLU A 87 8.81 -8.08 13.22
C GLU A 87 7.30 -7.98 13.45
N THR A 88 6.88 -7.64 14.67
CA THR A 88 5.45 -7.52 15.01
C THR A 88 4.77 -6.36 14.27
N LEU A 89 5.51 -5.28 14.00
CA LEU A 89 5.03 -4.22 13.14
C LEU A 89 4.81 -4.72 11.70
N LEU A 90 5.77 -5.45 11.12
CA LEU A 90 5.65 -5.97 9.76
C LEU A 90 4.46 -6.91 9.63
N ASP A 91 4.35 -7.91 10.53
CA ASP A 91 3.27 -8.89 10.55
C ASP A 91 1.90 -8.20 10.65
N GLY A 92 1.78 -7.21 11.54
CA GLY A 92 0.55 -6.44 11.70
C GLY A 92 0.17 -5.64 10.46
N LEU A 93 1.14 -5.02 9.78
CA LEU A 93 0.89 -4.27 8.55
C LEU A 93 0.48 -5.19 7.39
N LEU A 94 1.11 -6.36 7.26
CA LEU A 94 0.74 -7.37 6.26
C LEU A 94 -0.68 -7.89 6.48
N TYR A 95 -1.07 -8.10 7.74
CA TYR A 95 -2.42 -8.48 8.11
C TYR A 95 -3.45 -7.41 7.75
N GLN A 96 -3.16 -6.13 8.02
CA GLN A 96 -4.06 -5.02 7.66
C GLN A 96 -4.25 -4.85 6.15
N LEU A 97 -3.25 -5.20 5.36
CA LEU A 97 -3.30 -5.12 3.89
C LEU A 97 -3.89 -6.37 3.22
N GLY A 98 -4.51 -7.28 3.96
CA GLY A 98 -5.22 -8.44 3.40
C GLY A 98 -4.38 -9.71 3.42
N PRO A 99 -4.11 -10.26 4.62
CA PRO A 99 -3.08 -11.26 4.95
C PRO A 99 -2.17 -11.68 3.79
N ILE A 100 -1.24 -10.80 3.44
CA ILE A 100 -0.33 -11.01 2.31
C ILE A 100 0.79 -11.94 2.77
N GLU A 101 0.95 -13.07 2.09
CA GLU A 101 2.14 -13.90 2.23
C GLU A 101 3.24 -13.36 1.33
N LEU A 102 4.36 -12.99 1.94
CA LEU A 102 5.56 -12.55 1.22
C LEU A 102 6.53 -13.71 1.06
N GLY A 103 7.27 -13.72 -0.04
CA GLY A 103 8.45 -14.59 -0.17
C GLY A 103 9.56 -14.17 0.79
N ASP A 104 10.44 -15.12 1.13
CA ASP A 104 11.53 -14.92 2.11
C ASP A 104 12.39 -13.69 1.82
N ALA A 105 12.70 -13.44 0.55
CA ALA A 105 13.51 -12.29 0.12
C ALA A 105 12.80 -10.96 0.36
N SER A 106 11.53 -10.84 -0.03
CA SER A 106 10.70 -9.65 0.16
C SER A 106 10.51 -9.38 1.66
N HIS A 107 10.22 -10.42 2.44
CA HIS A 107 10.07 -10.34 3.88
C HIS A 107 11.36 -9.86 4.56
N ALA A 108 12.50 -10.47 4.23
CA ALA A 108 13.80 -10.10 4.79
C ALA A 108 14.19 -8.64 4.46
N ALA A 109 13.93 -8.19 3.22
CA ALA A 109 14.21 -6.81 2.81
C ALA A 109 13.36 -5.79 3.57
N LEU A 110 12.05 -6.06 3.74
CA LEU A 110 11.14 -5.22 4.50
C LEU A 110 11.50 -5.17 5.99
N LEU A 111 11.87 -6.30 6.56
CA LEU A 111 12.31 -6.37 7.95
C LEU A 111 13.62 -5.58 8.16
N ALA A 112 14.59 -5.74 7.26
CA ALA A 112 15.84 -4.97 7.29
C ALA A 112 15.58 -3.47 7.17
N TYR A 113 14.65 -3.06 6.28
CA TYR A 113 14.19 -1.68 6.19
C TYR A 113 13.65 -1.20 7.53
N LEU A 114 12.73 -1.94 8.17
CA LEU A 114 12.14 -1.54 9.45
C LEU A 114 13.20 -1.40 10.55
N GLN A 115 14.08 -2.39 10.68
CA GLN A 115 15.14 -2.43 11.69
C GLN A 115 16.21 -1.33 11.49
N SER A 116 16.40 -0.86 10.26
CA SER A 116 17.43 0.12 9.95
C SER A 116 17.32 1.40 10.79
N GLY A 117 18.46 1.84 11.32
CA GLY A 117 18.52 3.02 12.20
C GLY A 117 17.99 2.77 13.62
N GLY A 118 18.07 1.52 14.11
CA GLY A 118 17.81 1.17 15.50
C GLY A 118 16.33 1.32 15.88
N TYR A 119 15.44 0.72 15.10
CA TYR A 119 14.01 0.80 15.37
C TYR A 119 13.67 0.34 16.79
N SER A 120 12.86 1.15 17.47
CA SER A 120 12.19 0.79 18.70
C SER A 120 10.80 1.42 18.69
N GLY A 121 9.80 0.68 19.17
CA GLY A 121 8.41 1.17 19.28
C GLY A 121 8.21 2.38 20.19
N ARG A 122 9.27 2.89 20.83
CA ARG A 122 9.23 3.97 21.82
C ARG A 122 9.09 5.37 21.20
N ASN A 123 9.54 5.55 19.96
CA ASN A 123 9.48 6.84 19.28
C ASN A 123 8.34 6.86 18.26
N THR A 124 7.20 7.43 18.64
CA THR A 124 5.99 7.48 17.81
C THR A 124 6.23 8.09 16.43
N ALA A 125 7.02 9.16 16.33
CA ALA A 125 7.33 9.79 15.04
C ALA A 125 8.11 8.83 14.12
N ARG A 126 9.10 8.12 14.68
CA ARG A 126 9.87 7.11 13.94
C ARG A 126 9.00 5.91 13.55
N VAL A 127 8.13 5.44 14.44
CA VAL A 127 7.14 4.39 14.16
C VAL A 127 6.26 4.80 12.98
N HIS A 128 5.74 6.02 13.02
CA HIS A 128 4.90 6.58 11.95
C HIS A 128 5.62 6.69 10.61
N THR A 129 6.89 7.12 10.60
CA THR A 129 7.70 7.18 9.37
C THR A 129 7.95 5.77 8.81
N LYS A 130 8.35 4.83 9.66
CA LYS A 130 8.63 3.44 9.26
C LYS A 130 7.38 2.72 8.78
N ALA A 131 6.24 2.91 9.44
CA ALA A 131 4.97 2.33 9.02
C ALA A 131 4.56 2.81 7.63
N ARG A 132 4.68 4.12 7.33
CA ARG A 132 4.37 4.65 5.99
C ARG A 132 5.30 4.07 4.91
N GLY A 133 6.60 4.03 5.19
CA GLY A 133 7.55 3.46 4.25
C GLY A 133 7.32 1.96 4.04
N ALA A 134 7.02 1.21 5.10
CA ALA A 134 6.70 -0.21 5.00
C ALA A 134 5.39 -0.44 4.22
N LEU A 135 4.34 0.35 4.45
CA LEU A 135 3.10 0.29 3.65
C LEU A 135 3.37 0.52 2.16
N HIS A 136 4.18 1.52 1.84
CA HIS A 136 4.58 1.80 0.46
C HIS A 136 5.35 0.61 -0.14
N LEU A 137 6.32 0.06 0.59
CA LEU A 137 7.15 -1.05 0.13
C LEU A 137 6.38 -2.36 0.01
N ILE A 138 5.46 -2.66 0.94
CA ILE A 138 4.56 -3.82 0.85
C ILE A 138 3.68 -3.69 -0.40
N ALA A 139 3.07 -2.51 -0.60
CA ALA A 139 2.27 -2.28 -1.80
C ALA A 139 3.12 -2.33 -3.10
N ALA A 140 4.44 -2.21 -2.99
CA ALA A 140 5.39 -2.32 -4.08
C ALA A 140 5.95 -3.75 -4.29
N THR A 141 5.60 -4.73 -3.45
CA THR A 141 6.13 -6.10 -3.65
C THR A 141 5.48 -6.79 -4.83
N PRO A 142 6.19 -7.67 -5.57
CA PRO A 142 5.60 -8.49 -6.62
C PRO A 142 4.36 -9.26 -6.15
N GLU A 143 4.40 -9.79 -4.93
CA GLU A 143 3.32 -10.55 -4.29
C GLU A 143 2.06 -9.71 -4.13
N TYR A 144 2.18 -8.42 -3.80
CA TYR A 144 1.03 -7.53 -3.71
C TYR A 144 0.55 -6.99 -5.07
N GLN A 145 1.45 -6.93 -6.06
CA GLN A 145 1.14 -6.45 -7.40
C GLN A 145 0.42 -7.49 -8.26
N LEU A 146 0.57 -8.77 -7.94
CA LEU A 146 -0.01 -9.90 -8.69
C LEU A 146 -1.26 -10.48 -8.02
N ASN A 147 -1.54 -10.11 -6.77
CA ASN A 147 -2.80 -10.37 -6.08
C ASN A 147 -3.82 -9.25 -6.36
#